data_AF-A0A0S8B920-F1
#
_entry.id   AF-A0A0S8B920-F1
#
_cell.length_a   1.000
_cell.length_b   1.000
_cell.length_c   1.000
_cell.angle_alpha   90.00
_cell.angle_beta   90.00
_cell.angle_gamma   90.00
#
_symmetry.space_group_name_H-M   'P 1'
#
loop_
_entity.id
_entity.type
_entity.pdbx_description
1 polymer ?
#
loop_
_entity_poly.entity_id
_entity_poly.type
_entity_poly.pdbx_seq_one_letter_code
_entity_poly.pdbx_strand_id
1 'polypeptide(L)' 'MGNMVEIIRLDLLGAIGRQAAREYGVYIVPATLLFDGKGELIDRQMGMPEAKKVIEIIKLTGMSDSSL' A
#
# COMPACT_ATOMS: atom_id res chain seq x y z
N MET A 1 -13.48 -6.98 -16.01
CA MET A 1 -12.06 -7.30 -15.73
C MET A 1 -11.88 -7.13 -14.23
N GLY A 2 -11.32 -8.13 -13.53
CA GLY A 2 -11.25 -8.09 -12.07
C GLY A 2 -10.24 -7.07 -11.56
N ASN A 3 -10.52 -6.44 -10.42
CA ASN A 3 -9.55 -5.59 -9.73
C ASN A 3 -8.39 -6.49 -9.27
N MET A 4 -7.22 -6.30 -9.87
CA MET A 4 -6.00 -7.05 -9.55
C MET A 4 -5.17 -6.24 -8.56
N VAL A 5 -4.74 -6.87 -7.49
CA VAL A 5 -3.85 -6.27 -6.48
C VAL A 5 -2.54 -7.04 -6.49
N GLU A 6 -1.44 -6.31 -6.62
CA GLU A 6 -0.08 -6.86 -6.52
C GLU A 6 0.49 -6.57 -5.15
N ILE A 7 1.13 -7.57 -4.53
CA ILE A 7 1.78 -7.43 -3.23
C ILE A 7 3.29 -7.40 -3.43
N ILE A 8 3.88 -6.23 -3.23
CA ILE A 8 5.33 -6.04 -3.26
C ILE A 8 5.86 -6.07 -1.82
N ARG A 9 6.81 -6.97 -1.55
CA ARG A 9 7.50 -7.05 -0.25
C ARG A 9 8.88 -6.44 -0.37
N LEU A 10 9.15 -5.41 0.41
CA LEU A 10 10.45 -4.74 0.45
C LEU A 10 11.22 -5.13 1.71
N ASP A 11 12.47 -5.54 1.52
CA ASP A 11 13.42 -5.68 2.62
C ASP A 11 14.01 -4.31 2.97
N LEU A 12 13.71 -3.84 4.18
CA LEU A 12 14.18 -2.56 4.72
C LEU A 12 15.69 -2.55 5.01
N LEU A 13 16.35 -3.71 5.05
CA LEU A 13 17.80 -3.83 5.13
C LEU A 13 18.47 -3.75 3.75
N GLY A 14 17.69 -3.79 2.66
CA GLY A 14 18.16 -3.55 1.30
C GLY A 14 18.24 -2.07 0.94
N ALA A 15 19.04 -1.71 -0.06
CA ALA A 15 19.17 -0.32 -0.51
C ALA A 15 17.82 0.27 -0.98
N ILE A 16 17.06 -0.51 -1.76
CA ILE A 16 15.75 -0.10 -2.28
C ILE A 16 14.75 0.08 -1.12
N GLY A 17 14.66 -0.89 -0.20
CA GLY A 17 13.75 -0.77 0.94
C GLY A 17 14.10 0.40 1.86
N ARG A 18 15.38 0.66 2.13
CA ARG A 18 15.80 1.86 2.89
C ARG A 18 15.41 3.16 2.19
N GLN A 19 15.57 3.23 0.87
CA GLN A 19 15.17 4.42 0.11
C GLN A 19 13.66 4.64 0.19
N ALA A 20 12.88 3.59 -0.10
CA ALA A 20 11.43 3.63 0.00
C ALA A 20 10.95 3.99 1.41
N ALA A 21 11.61 3.47 2.45
CA ALA A 21 11.29 3.82 3.83
C ALA A 21 11.48 5.30 4.13
N ARG A 22 12.57 5.90 3.64
CA ARG A 22 12.81 7.34 3.81
C ARG A 22 11.80 8.16 3.03
N GLU A 23 11.53 7.79 1.80
CA GLU A 23 10.61 8.48 0.90
C GLU A 23 9.16 8.45 1.43
N TYR A 24 8.70 7.28 1.87
CA TYR A 24 7.35 7.09 2.39
C TYR A 24 7.26 7.18 3.91
N GLY A 25 8.29 7.66 4.60
CA GLY A 25 8.28 7.88 6.05
C GLY A 25 7.95 6.64 6.88
N VAL A 26 8.49 5.48 6.52
CA VAL A 26 8.42 4.24 7.30
C VAL A 26 9.51 4.25 8.38
N TYR A 27 9.10 4.28 9.65
CA TYR A 27 10.00 4.33 10.81
C TYR A 27 9.79 3.17 11.80
N ILE A 28 8.80 2.31 11.57
CA ILE A 28 8.51 1.12 12.39
C ILE A 28 8.08 -0.02 11.48
N VAL A 29 8.37 -1.26 11.90
CA VAL A 29 8.08 -2.48 11.14
C VAL A 29 7.20 -3.45 11.95
N PRO A 30 6.35 -4.28 11.28
CA PRO A 30 6.04 -4.22 9.84
C PRO A 30 5.31 -2.92 9.47
N ALA A 31 5.29 -2.58 8.19
CA ALA A 31 4.53 -1.44 7.67
C ALA A 31 3.87 -1.83 6.34
N THR A 32 2.65 -1.35 6.14
CA THR A 32 1.90 -1.54 4.89
C THR A 32 1.63 -0.19 4.27
N LEU A 33 2.01 -0.06 3.01
CA LEU A 33 1.70 1.09 2.16
C LEU A 33 0.79 0.59 1.06
N LEU A 34 -0.31 1.30 0.80
CA LEU A 34 -1.24 0.97 -0.25
C LEU A 34 -1.21 2.07 -1.30
N PHE A 35 -1.02 1.68 -2.55
CA PHE A 35 -0.98 2.58 -3.70
C PHE A 35 -2.13 2.27 -4.65
N ASP A 36 -2.60 3.27 -5.37
CA ASP A 36 -3.56 3.10 -6.47
C ASP A 36 -2.84 2.78 -7.81
N GLY A 37 -3.62 2.62 -8.89
CA GLY A 37 -3.08 2.32 -10.22
C GLY A 37 -2.27 3.46 -10.87
N LYS A 38 -2.26 4.66 -10.28
CA LYS A 38 -1.49 5.82 -10.72
C LYS A 38 -0.21 6.02 -9.90
N GLY A 39 0.00 5.19 -8.88
CA GLY A 39 1.13 5.29 -7.96
C GLY A 39 0.90 6.28 -6.81
N GLU A 40 -0.34 6.71 -6.57
CA GLU A 40 -0.67 7.59 -5.45
C GLU A 40 -0.81 6.76 -4.17
N LEU A 41 -0.19 7.23 -3.07
CA LEU A 41 -0.29 6.58 -1.76
C LEU A 41 -1.66 6.88 -1.14
N ILE A 42 -2.50 5.85 -1.01
CA ILE A 42 -3.88 5.97 -0.52
C ILE A 42 -4.07 5.53 0.95
N ASP A 43 -3.18 4.68 1.48
CA ASP A 43 -3.17 4.31 2.90
C ASP A 43 -1.77 3.96 3.39
N ARG A 44 -1.57 4.16 4.70
CA ARG A 44 -0.32 3.87 5.41
C ARG A 44 -0.66 3.28 6.77
N GLN A 45 -0.12 2.10 7.04
CA GLN A 45 -0.26 1.42 8.33
C GLN A 45 1.13 1.13 8.89
N MET A 46 1.38 1.63 10.09
CA MET A 46 2.59 1.40 10.85
C MET A 46 2.31 0.35 11.91
N GLY A 47 3.12 -0.71 11.94
CA GLY A 47 2.85 -1.89 12.77
C GLY A 47 2.02 -2.93 12.03
N MET A 48 1.36 -3.80 12.82
CA MET A 48 0.73 -4.98 12.27
C MET A 48 -0.41 -4.61 11.30
N PRO A 49 -0.44 -5.17 10.07
CA PRO A 49 -1.46 -4.81 9.09
C PRO A 49 -2.86 -5.21 9.55
N GLU A 50 -3.82 -4.31 9.42
CA GLU A 50 -5.24 -4.60 9.64
C GLU A 50 -5.89 -5.02 8.32
N ALA A 51 -5.88 -6.32 8.04
CA ALA A 51 -6.31 -6.88 6.76
C ALA A 51 -7.72 -6.44 6.34
N LYS A 52 -8.65 -6.31 7.29
CA LYS A 52 -10.02 -5.85 7.01
C LYS A 52 -10.03 -4.43 6.43
N LYS A 53 -9.26 -3.52 7.03
CA LYS A 53 -9.13 -2.13 6.58
C LYS A 53 -8.51 -2.06 5.19
N VAL A 54 -7.46 -2.84 4.94
CA VAL A 54 -6.83 -2.91 3.60
C VAL A 54 -7.84 -3.37 2.54
N ILE A 55 -8.59 -4.44 2.82
CA ILE A 55 -9.61 -4.96 1.89
C ILE A 55 -10.74 -3.95 1.65
N GLU A 56 -11.18 -3.24 2.69
CA GLU A 56 -12.20 -2.21 2.57
C GLU A 56 -11.74 -1.06 1.66
N ILE A 57 -10.51 -0.58 1.85
CA ILE A 57 -9.94 0.48 1.01
C ILE A 57 -9.84 0.02 -0.45
N ILE A 58 -9.34 -1.20 -0.71
CA ILE A 58 -9.27 -1.76 -2.07
C ILE A 58 -10.65 -1.82 -2.74
N LYS A 59 -11.70 -2.17 -1.98
CA LYS A 59 -13.07 -2.18 -2.52
C LYS A 59 -13.54 -0.78 -2.85
N LEU A 60 -13.31 0.19 -1.97
CA LEU A 60 -13.73 1.57 -2.18
C LEU A 60 -13.01 2.22 -3.36
N THR A 61 -11.68 2.09 -3.46
CA THR A 61 -10.90 2.68 -4.56
C THR A 61 -11.12 1.96 -5.87
N GLY A 62 -11.27 0.63 -5.84
CA GLY A 62 -11.62 -0.18 -7.00
C GLY A 62 -13.05 0.00 -7.51
N MET A 63 -13.93 0.69 -6.76
CA MET A 63 -15.29 1.06 -7.19
C MET A 63 -15.36 2.49 -7.75
N SER A 64 -14.39 3.35 -7.42
CA SER A 64 -14.35 4.75 -7.88
C SER A 64 -13.99 4.93 -9.36
N ASP A 65 -13.36 3.94 -10.00
CA ASP A 65 -13.02 3.97 -11.44
C ASP A 65 -14.17 3.47 -12.35
N SER A 66 -15.34 3.12 -11.79
CA SER A 66 -16.51 2.64 -12.56
C SER A 66 -17.65 3.66 -12.68
N SER A 67 -17.39 4.94 -12.46
CA SER A 67 -18.39 5.99 -12.71
C SER A 67 -17.70 7.27 -13.15
N LEU A 68 -17.57 7.43 -14.47
CA LEU A 68 -17.90 8.62 -15.28
C LEU A 68 -17.65 8.31 -16.77
#